data_AF-A0A1F8TPB8-F1
#
_entry.id   AF-A0A1F8TPB8-F1
#
_cell.length_a   1.000
_cell.length_b   1.000
_cell.length_c   1.000
_cell.angle_alpha   90.00
_cell.angle_beta   90.00
_cell.angle_gamma   90.00
#
_symmetry.space_group_name_H-M   'P 1'
#
loop_
_entity.id
_entity.type
_entity.pdbx_description
1 polymer ?
#
loop_
_entity_poly.entity_id
_entity_poly.type
_entity_poly.pdbx_seq_one_letter_code
_entity_poly.pdbx_strand_id
1 'polypeptide(L)' 'MWRVTGKIIPTGVPSVRAFIGMLHDAGAKMCGCKMTVDMFGIKKEDFLPQVECVVTAGDFMDMTKGAQIIFI' A
#
# COMPACT_ATOMS: atom_id res chain seq x y z
N MET A 1 -7.03 -12.02 -10.63
CA MET A 1 -7.65 -11.06 -11.56
C MET A 1 -8.32 -9.93 -10.76
N TRP A 2 -7.58 -8.89 -10.35
CA TRP A 2 -8.12 -7.72 -9.62
C TRP A 2 -8.72 -6.74 -10.64
N ARG A 3 -9.99 -6.94 -11.01
CA ARG A 3 -10.71 -6.11 -11.98
C ARG A 3 -11.19 -4.83 -11.30
N VAL A 4 -10.50 -3.73 -11.57
CA VAL A 4 -11.14 -2.41 -11.56
C VAL A 4 -12.17 -2.42 -12.69
N THR A 5 -13.43 -2.16 -12.35
CA THR A 5 -14.58 -2.28 -13.23
C THR A 5 -14.58 -1.20 -14.31
N GLY A 6 -14.25 -1.60 -15.55
CA GLY A 6 -14.87 -1.22 -16.84
C GLY A 6 -15.12 0.23 -17.26
N LYS A 7 -14.94 1.25 -16.41
CA LYS A 7 -15.24 2.66 -16.72
C LYS A 7 -14.01 3.59 -16.72
N ILE A 8 -12.85 3.10 -16.27
CA ILE A 8 -11.56 3.80 -16.44
C ILE A 8 -10.96 3.28 -17.75
N ILE A 9 -11.30 3.94 -18.85
CA ILE A 9 -10.81 3.68 -20.21
C ILE A 9 -10.11 4.97 -20.72
N PRO A 10 -9.17 4.83 -21.67
CA PRO A 10 -7.79 5.28 -21.55
C PRO A 10 -7.65 6.81 -21.71
N THR A 11 -7.67 7.56 -20.62
CA THR A 11 -7.33 8.99 -20.66
C THR A 11 -6.29 9.29 -19.59
N GLY A 12 -5.04 8.91 -19.87
CA GLY A 12 -3.88 9.27 -19.05
C GLY A 12 -3.81 8.68 -17.62
N VAL A 13 -4.80 7.89 -17.20
CA VAL A 13 -4.81 7.31 -15.86
C VAL A 13 -3.91 6.06 -15.80
N PRO A 14 -2.93 6.02 -14.89
CA PRO A 14 -2.06 4.86 -14.73
C PRO A 14 -2.81 3.63 -14.22
N SER A 15 -2.31 2.44 -14.59
CA SER A 15 -2.76 1.21 -13.95
C SER A 15 -2.44 1.23 -12.44
N VAL A 16 -3.16 0.44 -11.64
CA VAL A 16 -2.92 0.36 -10.18
C VAL A 16 -1.45 0.04 -9.87
N ARG A 17 -0.82 -0.90 -10.60
CA ARG A 17 0.60 -1.24 -10.41
C ARG A 17 1.53 -0.08 -10.75
N ALA A 18 1.25 0.63 -11.85
CA ALA A 18 2.03 1.81 -12.22
C ALA A 18 1.87 2.94 -11.20
N PHE A 19 0.66 3.12 -10.66
CA PHE A 19 0.40 4.11 -9.62
C PHE A 19 1.15 3.82 -8.31
N ILE A 20 1.17 2.56 -7.88
CA ILE A 20 1.96 2.13 -6.72
C ILE A 20 3.46 2.45 -6.92
N GLY A 21 3.99 2.19 -8.11
CA GLY A 21 5.37 2.57 -8.45
C GLY A 21 5.61 4.08 -8.34
N MET A 22 4.73 4.89 -8.92
CA MET A 22 4.85 6.35 -8.85
C MET A 22 4.74 6.90 -7.42
N LEU A 23 3.91 6.30 -6.56
CA LEU A 23 3.83 6.67 -5.15
C LEU A 23 5.15 6.38 -4.43
N HIS A 24 5.73 5.20 -4.67
CA HIS A 24 7.05 4.85 -4.13
C HIS A 24 8.13 5.84 -4.57
N ASP A 25 8.18 6.15 -5.87
CA ASP A 25 9.18 7.07 -6.43
C ASP A 25 8.98 8.52 -5.94
N ALA A 26 7.76 8.90 -5.57
CA ALA A 26 7.45 10.16 -4.91
C ALA A 26 7.80 10.17 -3.40
N GLY A 27 8.28 9.05 -2.84
CA GLY A 27 8.70 8.93 -1.44
C GLY A 27 7.62 8.41 -0.48
N ALA A 28 6.52 7.85 -0.99
CA ALA A 28 5.50 7.25 -0.15
C ALA A 28 5.99 5.93 0.47
N LYS A 29 6.02 5.88 1.79
CA LYS A 29 6.35 4.65 2.54
C LYS A 29 5.13 3.75 2.62
N MET A 30 5.19 2.61 1.94
CA MET A 30 4.13 1.61 1.96
C MET A 30 4.47 0.49 2.93
N CYS A 31 3.55 0.20 3.84
CA CYS A 31 3.75 -0.86 4.82
C CYS A 31 2.50 -1.75 4.97
N GLY A 32 2.74 -3.03 5.22
CA GLY A 32 1.71 -4.01 5.54
C GLY A 32 1.35 -4.00 7.02
N CYS A 33 0.07 -4.20 7.34
CA CYS A 33 -0.37 -4.39 8.72
C CYS A 33 0.05 -5.78 9.21
N LYS A 34 0.85 -5.84 10.28
CA LYS A 34 1.35 -7.09 10.86
C LYS A 34 0.24 -8.08 11.20
N MET A 35 -0.85 -7.61 11.81
CA MET A 35 -1.97 -8.47 12.16
C MET A 35 -2.61 -9.10 10.92
N THR A 36 -2.76 -8.34 9.84
CA THR A 36 -3.29 -8.86 8.57
C THR A 36 -2.33 -9.87 7.95
N VAL A 37 -1.03 -9.57 7.93
CA VAL A 37 0.00 -10.50 7.42
C VAL A 37 -0.06 -11.83 8.16
N ASP A 38 -0.11 -11.78 9.49
CA ASP A 38 -0.16 -12.96 10.36
C ASP A 38 -1.50 -13.72 10.20
N MET A 39 -2.64 -13.02 10.06
CA MET A 39 -3.97 -13.64 9.87
C MET A 39 -4.11 -14.38 8.54
N PHE A 40 -3.58 -13.81 7.46
CA PHE A 40 -3.67 -14.40 6.13
C PHE A 40 -2.51 -15.35 5.81
N GLY A 41 -1.55 -15.50 6.72
CA GLY A 41 -0.39 -16.39 6.55
C GLY A 41 0.51 -16.01 5.38
N ILE A 42 0.50 -14.73 5.00
CA ILE A 42 1.35 -14.19 3.93
C ILE A 42 2.67 -13.69 4.51
N LYS A 43 3.70 -13.56 3.68
CA LYS A 43 5.02 -13.08 4.09
C LYS A 43 5.38 -11.79 3.37
N LYS A 44 6.43 -11.11 3.85
CA LYS A 44 6.92 -9.88 3.22
C LYS A 44 7.27 -10.09 1.74
N GLU A 45 7.77 -11.28 1.41
CA GLU A 45 8.16 -11.69 0.06
C GLU A 45 6.97 -11.79 -0.91
N ASP A 46 5.74 -11.93 -0.41
CA ASP A 46 4.53 -12.00 -1.23
C ASP A 46 4.01 -10.61 -1.65
N PHE A 47 4.57 -9.53 -1.07
CA PHE A 47 4.20 -8.16 -1.41
C PHE A 47 4.94 -7.65 -2.63
N LEU A 48 4.46 -6.52 -3.17
CA LEU A 48 5.19 -5.76 -4.17
C LEU A 48 6.50 -5.22 -3.57
N PRO A 49 7.59 -5.10 -4.35
CA PRO A 49 8.89 -4.64 -3.86
C PRO A 49 8.85 -3.23 -3.25
N GLN A 50 7.83 -2.43 -3.61
CA GLN A 50 7.59 -1.11 -3.05
C GLN A 50 7.08 -1.13 -1.60
N VAL A 51 6.68 -2.30 -1.06
CA VAL A 51 6.26 -2.44 0.34
C VAL A 51 7.50 -2.65 1.20
N GLU A 52 7.90 -1.60 1.90
CA GLU A 52 9.16 -1.55 2.64
C GLU A 52 9.10 -2.29 3.97
N CYS A 53 7.93 -2.31 4.62
CA CYS A 53 7.84 -2.74 6.01
C CYS A 53 6.52 -3.43 6.37
N VAL A 54 6.55 -4.23 7.43
CA VAL A 54 5.37 -4.79 8.08
C VAL A 54 5.36 -4.28 9.51
N VAL A 55 4.31 -3.56 9.89
CA VAL A 55 4.25 -2.77 11.13
C VAL A 55 3.03 -3.10 11.96
N THR A 56 3.14 -2.91 13.27
CA THR A 56 1.97 -2.94 14.14
C THR A 56 1.19 -1.63 14.03
N ALA A 57 -0.04 -1.61 14.57
CA ALA A 57 -0.80 -0.38 14.69
C ALA A 57 -0.06 0.66 15.54
N GLY A 58 0.64 0.25 16.60
CA GLY A 58 1.44 1.16 17.44
C GLY A 58 2.55 1.82 16.66
N ASP A 59 3.36 1.03 15.95
CA ASP A 59 4.46 1.56 15.12
C ASP A 59 3.94 2.54 14.06
N PHE A 60 2.79 2.24 13.43
CA PHE A 60 2.18 3.13 12.44
C PHE A 60 1.76 4.47 13.04
N MET A 61 1.17 4.47 14.24
CA MET A 61 0.78 5.70 14.93
C MET A 61 1.99 6.56 15.29
N ASP A 62 3.10 5.94 15.70
CA ASP A 62 4.35 6.64 15.99
C ASP A 62 4.99 7.20 14.71
N MET A 63 5.00 6.43 13.63
CA MET A 63 5.53 6.85 12.31
C MET A 63 4.75 8.02 11.71
N THR A 64 3.45 8.10 11.98
CA THR A 64 2.53 9.11 11.40
C THR A 64 2.18 10.22 12.38
N LYS A 65 2.95 10.36 13.48
CA LYS A 65 2.71 11.39 14.48
C LYS A 65 2.73 12.79 13.85
N GLY A 66 1.61 13.51 14.00
CA GLY A 66 1.43 14.85 13.44
C GLY A 66 0.96 14.87 11.97
N ALA A 67 0.78 13.71 11.33
CA ALA A 67 0.17 13.62 10.01
C ALA A 67 -1.37 13.57 10.11
N GLN A 68 -2.04 13.87 9.00
CA GLN A 68 -3.47 13.60 8.85
C GLN A 68 -3.66 12.12 8.50
N ILE A 69 -4.44 11.41 9.30
CA ILE A 69 -4.78 10.00 9.09
C ILE A 69 -6.16 9.91 8.44
N ILE A 70 -6.26 9.17 7.34
CA ILE A 70 -7.50 8.88 6.63
C ILE A 70 -7.68 7.36 6.61
N PHE A 71 -8.88 6.90 6.95
CA PHE A 71 -9.26 5.48 6.87
C PHE A 71 -10.23 5.31 5.70
N ILE A 72 -9.89 4.43 4.76
CA ILE A 72 -10.62 4.17 3.50
C ILE A 72 -11.19 2.76 3.53
#